data_AF-A3IPH1-F1
#
_entry.id   AF-A3IPH1-F1
#
_cell.length_a   1.000
_cell.length_b   1.000
_cell.length_c   1.000
_cell.angle_alpha   90.00
_cell.angle_beta   90.00
_cell.angle_gamma   90.00
#
_symmetry.space_group_name_H-M   'P 1'
#
loop_
_entity.id
_entity.type
_entity.pdbx_description
1 polymer ?
#
loop_
_entity_poly.entity_id
_entity_poly.type
_entity_poly.pdbx_seq_one_letter_code
_entity_poly.pdbx_strand_id
1 'polypeptide(L)' 'MQLEDYFLFISEDDISIKGHRIGIDNVLFYFLEGYTPEEIKAVYPDLSLEKIYATITYYLQNKKDIDAYLF' A
#
# COMPACT_ATOMS: atom_id res chain seq x y z
N MET A 1 12.49 -11.47 -4.57
CA MET A 1 11.10 -11.05 -4.86
C MET A 1 11.11 -9.55 -4.91
N GLN A 2 10.56 -8.96 -5.98
CA GLN A 2 10.49 -7.50 -6.13
C GLN A 2 9.20 -7.02 -5.44
N LEU A 3 9.18 -5.82 -4.86
CA LEU A 3 7.99 -5.32 -4.17
C LEU A 3 6.84 -5.07 -5.15
N GLU A 4 7.18 -4.73 -6.38
CA GLU A 4 6.30 -4.51 -7.51
C GLU A 4 5.44 -5.74 -7.83
N ASP A 5 5.89 -6.95 -7.47
CA ASP A 5 5.13 -8.19 -7.67
C ASP A 5 3.82 -8.22 -6.86
N TYR A 6 3.72 -7.39 -5.81
CA TYR A 6 2.55 -7.25 -4.94
C TYR A 6 1.49 -6.30 -5.49
N PHE A 7 1.80 -5.52 -6.53
CA PHE A 7 0.95 -4.45 -7.00
C PHE A 7 0.47 -4.68 -8.44
N LEU A 8 -0.57 -3.95 -8.80
CA LEU A 8 -1.11 -3.79 -10.14
C LEU A 8 -1.06 -2.29 -10.45
N PHE A 9 -0.15 -1.92 -11.35
CA PHE A 9 -0.04 -0.55 -11.85
C PHE A 9 -1.06 -0.38 -12.98
N ILE A 10 -2.16 0.30 -12.67
CA ILE A 10 -3.28 0.51 -13.61
C ILE A 10 -3.01 1.78 -14.43
N SER A 11 -2.56 2.84 -13.77
CA SER A 11 -2.10 4.10 -14.38
C SER A 11 -1.07 4.78 -13.49
N GLU A 12 -0.56 5.94 -13.92
CA GLU A 12 0.36 6.76 -13.13
C GLU A 12 -0.24 7.14 -11.76
N ASP A 13 -1.56 7.36 -11.71
CA ASP A 13 -2.30 7.72 -10.48
C ASP A 13 -3.18 6.59 -9.93
N ASP A 14 -3.00 5.33 -10.38
CA ASP A 14 -3.74 4.20 -9.81
C ASP A 14 -2.86 2.96 -9.65
N ILE A 15 -2.50 2.68 -8.40
CA ILE A 15 -1.77 1.48 -7.98
C ILE A 15 -2.62 0.68 -7.00
N SER A 16 -2.99 -0.52 -7.41
CA SER A 16 -3.81 -1.44 -6.63
C SER A 16 -2.99 -2.59 -6.04
N ILE A 17 -3.36 -3.06 -4.86
CA ILE A 17 -2.78 -4.27 -4.27
C ILE A 17 -3.28 -5.48 -5.05
N LYS A 18 -2.37 -6.30 -5.58
CA LYS A 18 -2.70 -7.41 -6.47
C LYS A 18 -3.71 -8.37 -5.84
N GLY A 19 -4.74 -8.72 -6.60
CA GLY A 19 -5.83 -9.59 -6.15
C GLY A 19 -6.84 -8.90 -5.22
N HIS A 20 -6.74 -7.58 -5.02
CA HIS A 20 -7.69 -6.79 -4.24
C HIS A 20 -8.13 -5.58 -5.06
N ARG A 21 -9.28 -5.00 -4.71
CA ARG A 21 -9.74 -3.70 -5.21
C ARG A 21 -9.35 -2.56 -4.26
N ILE A 22 -8.26 -2.76 -3.54
CA ILE A 22 -7.77 -1.82 -2.52
C ILE A 22 -6.49 -1.21 -3.09
N GLY A 23 -6.48 0.11 -3.22
CA GLY A 23 -5.31 0.85 -3.66
C GLY A 23 -4.24 0.92 -2.57
N ILE A 24 -3.00 1.23 -2.94
CA ILE A 24 -1.92 1.42 -1.96
C ILE A 24 -2.20 2.63 -1.06
N ASP A 25 -2.87 3.66 -1.60
CA ASP A 25 -3.34 4.86 -0.91
C ASP A 25 -4.18 4.53 0.33
N ASN A 26 -5.03 3.51 0.24
CA ASN A 26 -5.90 3.08 1.32
C ASN A 26 -5.11 2.55 2.53
N VAL A 27 -4.03 1.80 2.28
CA VAL A 27 -3.13 1.31 3.33
C VAL A 27 -2.25 2.46 3.85
N LEU A 28 -1.74 3.29 2.96
CA LEU A 28 -0.85 4.39 3.30
C LEU A 28 -1.55 5.48 4.11
N PHE A 29 -2.84 5.74 3.84
CA PHE A 29 -3.65 6.65 4.63
C PHE A 29 -3.58 6.30 6.13
N TYR A 30 -3.91 5.06 6.51
CA TYR A 30 -3.88 4.64 7.91
C TYR A 30 -2.46 4.60 8.48
N PHE A 31 -1.47 4.16 7.68
CA PHE A 31 -0.09 4.16 8.11
C PHE A 31 0.41 5.58 8.46
N LEU A 32 0.05 6.57 7.64
CA LEU A 32 0.40 7.98 7.86
C LEU A 32 -0.33 8.60 9.06
N GLU A 33 -1.53 8.11 9.37
CA GLU A 33 -2.26 8.44 10.61
C GLU A 33 -1.69 7.76 11.86
N GLY A 34 -0.63 6.94 11.72
CA GLY A 34 0.10 6.33 12.83
C GLY A 34 -0.38 4.93 13.21
N TYR A 35 -1.21 4.29 12.39
CA TYR A 35 -1.66 2.92 12.63
C TYR A 35 -0.52 1.93 12.41
N THR A 36 -0.48 0.91 13.25
CA THR A 36 0.38 -0.26 13.06
C THR A 36 -0.13 -1.15 11.91
N PRO A 37 0.75 -1.94 11.26
CA PRO A 37 0.35 -2.91 10.23
C PRO A 37 -0.75 -3.87 10.70
N GLU A 38 -0.75 -4.26 11.98
CA GLU A 38 -1.75 -5.12 12.61
C GLU A 38 -3.11 -4.40 12.75
N GLU A 39 -3.12 -3.12 13.09
CA GLU A 39 -4.35 -2.33 13.11
C GLU A 39 -4.90 -2.12 11.70
N ILE A 40 -4.04 -1.88 10.71
CA ILE A 40 -4.43 -1.80 9.29
C ILE A 40 -5.02 -3.15 8.83
N LYS A 41 -4.44 -4.27 9.26
CA LYS A 41 -4.98 -5.61 9.00
C LYS A 41 -6.37 -5.81 9.61
N ALA A 42 -6.63 -5.20 10.76
CA ALA A 42 -7.97 -5.23 11.36
C ALA A 42 -8.99 -4.41 10.55
N VAL A 43 -8.56 -3.32 9.90
CA VAL A 43 -9.39 -2.53 8.97
C VAL A 43 -9.62 -3.25 7.65
N TYR A 44 -8.61 -3.94 7.13
CA TYR A 44 -8.68 -4.73 5.89
C TYR A 44 -8.42 -6.23 6.14
N PRO A 45 -9.41 -6.98 6.69
CA PRO A 45 -9.26 -8.39 7.03
C PRO A 45 -8.91 -9.30 5.86
N ASP A 46 -9.12 -8.89 4.60
CA ASP A 46 -8.77 -9.69 3.43
C ASP A 46 -7.30 -9.50 2.99
N LEU A 47 -6.66 -8.38 3.34
CA LEU A 47 -5.25 -8.14 3.03
C LEU A 47 -4.35 -8.97 3.95
N SER A 48 -3.35 -9.67 3.42
CA SER A 48 -2.34 -10.31 4.27
C SER A 48 -1.42 -9.25 4.90
N LEU A 49 -0.88 -9.54 6.09
CA LEU A 49 0.15 -8.69 6.70
C LEU A 49 1.34 -8.49 5.76
N GLU A 50 1.73 -9.53 5.04
CA GLU A 50 2.76 -9.46 4.00
C GLU A 50 2.47 -8.37 2.94
N LYS A 51 1.23 -8.27 2.45
CA LYS A 51 0.83 -7.22 1.49
C LYS A 51 0.84 -5.82 2.11
N ILE A 52 0.43 -5.70 3.36
CA ILE A 52 0.46 -4.43 4.11
C ILE A 52 1.91 -3.98 4.28
N TYR A 53 2.80 -4.86 4.76
CA TYR A 53 4.22 -4.57 4.88
C TYR A 53 4.87 -4.26 3.53
N ALA A 54 4.53 -4.99 2.47
CA ALA A 54 5.02 -4.70 1.12
C ALA A 54 4.63 -3.29 0.68
N THR A 55 3.38 -2.88 0.93
CA THR A 55 2.86 -1.54 0.61
C THR A 55 3.62 -0.44 1.36
N ILE A 56 3.79 -0.62 2.68
CA ILE A 56 4.53 0.34 3.51
C ILE A 56 6.01 0.41 3.08
N THR A 57 6.64 -0.74 2.79
CA THR A 57 8.05 -0.79 2.36
C THR A 57 8.22 -0.11 1.00
N TYR A 58 7.30 -0.37 0.07
CA TYR A 58 7.31 0.26 -1.25
C TYR A 58 7.18 1.78 -1.14
N TYR A 59 6.29 2.26 -0.28
CA TYR A 59 6.19 3.68 0.05
C TYR A 59 7.48 4.26 0.63
N LEU A 60 8.09 3.59 1.61
CA LEU A 60 9.32 4.11 2.24
C LEU A 60 10.50 4.17 1.26
N GLN A 61 10.57 3.23 0.31
CA GLN A 61 11.61 3.23 -0.73
C GLN A 61 11.37 4.32 -1.80
N ASN A 62 10.11 4.59 -2.14
CA ASN A 62 9.72 5.50 -3.23
C ASN A 62 8.99 6.75 -2.70
N LYS A 63 9.30 7.18 -1.47
CA LYS A 63 8.49 8.13 -0.71
C LYS A 63 8.16 9.40 -1.51
N LYS A 64 9.15 9.96 -2.20
CA LYS A 64 8.96 11.18 -3.00
C LYS A 64 7.96 11.00 -4.13
N ASP A 65 8.04 9.89 -4.85
CA ASP A 65 7.20 9.61 -6.01
C ASP A 65 5.78 9.25 -5.55
N ILE A 66 5.67 8.47 -4.46
CA ILE A 66 4.37 8.09 -3.91
C ILE A 66 3.70 9.24 -3.17
N ASP A 67 4.45 10.14 -2.51
CA ASP A 67 3.88 11.38 -1.97
C ASP A 67 3.27 12.22 -3.12
N ALA A 68 3.92 12.30 -4.28
CA ALA A 68 3.36 13.00 -5.46
C ALA A 68 2.15 12.29 -6.09
N TYR A 69 2.05 10.96 -5.93
CA TYR A 69 0.86 10.19 -6.32
C TYR A 69 -0.33 10.43 -5.37
N LEU A 70 -0.07 10.66 -4.08
CA LEU A 70 -1.10 10.85 -3.07
C LEU A 70 -1.68 12.28 -3.02
N PHE A 71 -1.02 13.27 -3.64
CA PHE A 71 -1.35 14.70 -3.56
C PHE A 71 -1.41 15.37 -4.94
#